data_AF-A0A2A4PDP9-F1
#
_entry.id   AF-A0A2A4PDP9-F1
#
_cell.length_a   1.000
_cell.length_b   1.000
_cell.length_c   1.000
_cell.angle_alpha   90.00
_cell.angle_beta   90.00
_cell.angle_gamma   90.00
#
_symmetry.space_group_name_H-M   'P 1'
#
loop_
_entity.id
_entity.type
_entity.pdbx_description
1 polymer ?
#
loop_
_entity_poly.entity_id
_entity_poly.type
_entity_poly.pdbx_seq_one_letter_code
_entity_poly.pdbx_strand_id
1 'polypeptide(L)'
;MKKNQNYLRRGILFAVAGAFLAITAGAASAEYPDKPITFIVPYSPGGGSDQQARRLVPGLEKALGVKIRIVYKTGGGGAVGFSELWRSKADGYTISNVVVPNIVISAKGKGIGFKPGEFSYIGMTVRSVGALMVPKGSKYKSLAEFVAAAKANPGKLTVAGVGSTGAVNFGELAKILGIKTTYVPVSGGVGKMMPMLQGKHVDAGMTASNHAVKHRATVDTLVIAGPKSLGALPGVPNEPKWTYTTTWGVMAPPGTPADRVKILNAALNKATADPKITAMVTKIALAQMRQTPAEAQAYVEAAIKKFSK
;
A
#
# COMPACT_ATOMS: atom_id res chain seq x y z
N MET A 1 -58.81 4.37 -56.63
CA MET A 1 -57.41 4.01 -56.33
C MET A 1 -56.49 5.15 -55.83
N LYS A 2 -56.95 6.41 -55.63
CA LYS A 2 -56.08 7.52 -55.18
C LYS A 2 -56.06 7.82 -53.66
N LYS A 3 -56.98 7.27 -52.85
CA LYS A 3 -57.07 7.53 -51.40
C LYS A 3 -56.08 6.73 -50.54
N ASN A 4 -55.61 5.57 -51.00
CA ASN A 4 -54.72 4.69 -50.23
C ASN A 4 -53.23 5.10 -50.28
N GLN A 5 -52.80 5.95 -51.22
CA GLN A 5 -51.41 6.39 -51.31
C GLN A 5 -50.99 7.41 -50.23
N ASN A 6 -51.95 8.12 -49.65
CA ASN A 6 -51.66 9.15 -48.63
C ASN A 6 -51.37 8.55 -47.24
N TYR A 7 -51.91 7.37 -46.94
CA TYR A 7 -51.65 6.68 -45.67
C TYR A 7 -50.26 6.01 -45.65
N LEU A 8 -49.83 5.43 -46.78
CA LEU A 8 -48.48 4.90 -46.95
C LEU A 8 -47.41 5.99 -46.90
N ARG A 9 -47.63 7.15 -47.54
CA ARG A 9 -46.70 8.29 -47.47
C ARG A 9 -46.57 8.89 -46.06
N ARG A 10 -47.66 8.96 -45.30
CA ARG A 10 -47.64 9.43 -43.90
C ARG A 10 -46.96 8.44 -42.95
N GLY A 11 -47.14 7.13 -43.17
CA GLY A 11 -46.44 6.09 -42.39
C GLY A 11 -44.92 6.09 -42.61
N ILE A 12 -44.46 6.32 -43.84
CA ILE A 12 -43.03 6.42 -44.16
C ILE A 12 -42.40 7.68 -43.54
N LEU A 13 -43.09 8.82 -43.54
CA LEU A 13 -42.60 10.04 -42.88
C LEU A 13 -42.47 9.90 -41.35
N PHE A 14 -43.40 9.19 -40.69
CA PHE A 14 -43.29 8.90 -39.25
C PHE A 14 -42.18 7.88 -38.93
N ALA A 15 -41.93 6.90 -39.80
CA ALA A 15 -40.86 5.92 -39.63
C ALA A 15 -39.45 6.55 -39.80
N VAL A 16 -39.29 7.51 -40.73
CA VAL A 16 -38.03 8.23 -40.93
C VAL A 16 -37.74 9.20 -39.77
N ALA A 17 -38.77 9.84 -39.21
CA ALA A 17 -38.62 10.70 -38.02
C ALA A 17 -38.23 9.90 -36.76
N GLY A 18 -38.75 8.68 -36.59
CA GLY A 18 -38.36 7.78 -35.49
C GLY A 18 -36.92 7.27 -35.59
N ALA A 19 -36.41 7.02 -36.80
CA ALA A 19 -35.04 6.56 -37.03
C ALA A 19 -33.99 7.65 -36.76
N PHE A 20 -34.32 8.93 -36.97
CA PHE A 20 -33.40 10.05 -36.68
C PHE A 20 -33.24 10.34 -35.17
N LEU A 21 -34.28 10.08 -34.36
CA LEU A 21 -34.23 10.22 -32.89
C LEU A 21 -33.42 9.13 -32.18
N ALA A 22 -33.21 7.98 -32.82
CA ALA A 22 -32.39 6.89 -32.27
C ALA A 22 -30.88 7.13 -32.45
N ILE A 23 -30.48 7.99 -33.40
CA ILE A 23 -29.05 8.26 -33.71
C ILE A 23 -28.51 9.43 -32.87
N THR A 24 -29.38 10.29 -32.31
CA THR A 24 -28.98 11.41 -31.43
C THR A 24 -28.93 11.04 -29.95
N ALA A 25 -29.32 9.83 -29.57
CA ALA A 25 -28.94 9.24 -28.29
C ALA A 25 -27.44 8.90 -28.34
N GLY A 26 -26.60 9.93 -28.41
CA GLY A 26 -25.18 9.80 -28.17
C GLY A 26 -25.03 9.02 -26.87
N ALA A 27 -24.28 7.92 -26.92
CA ALA A 27 -23.95 7.16 -25.74
C ALA A 27 -23.45 8.16 -24.70
N ALA A 28 -24.27 8.44 -23.68
CA ALA A 28 -23.82 9.18 -22.53
C ALA A 28 -22.76 8.28 -21.89
N SER A 29 -21.51 8.47 -22.31
CA SER A 29 -20.36 7.88 -21.64
C SER A 29 -20.45 8.42 -20.23
N ALA A 30 -20.94 7.60 -19.31
CA ALA A 30 -21.11 7.98 -17.93
C ALA A 30 -19.76 8.52 -17.45
N GLU A 31 -19.76 9.74 -16.92
CA GLU A 31 -18.56 10.39 -16.47
C GLU A 31 -17.93 9.54 -15.37
N TYR A 32 -16.69 9.10 -15.57
CA TYR A 32 -16.01 8.28 -14.59
C TYR A 32 -15.44 9.14 -13.46
N PRO A 33 -15.58 8.71 -12.19
CA PRO A 33 -16.37 7.56 -11.73
C PRO A 33 -17.84 7.92 -11.46
N ASP A 34 -18.75 7.01 -11.81
CA ASP A 34 -20.20 7.13 -11.60
C ASP A 34 -20.77 6.19 -10.50
N LYS A 35 -19.93 5.33 -9.93
CA LYS A 35 -20.28 4.35 -8.90
C LYS A 35 -19.15 4.16 -7.89
N PRO A 36 -19.42 3.54 -6.72
CA PRO A 36 -18.42 3.35 -5.69
C PRO A 36 -17.19 2.54 -6.15
N ILE A 37 -16.01 2.93 -5.69
CA ILE A 37 -14.74 2.25 -5.94
C ILE A 37 -14.45 1.27 -4.80
N THR A 38 -13.93 0.09 -5.13
CA THR A 38 -13.40 -0.86 -4.16
C THR A 38 -11.91 -0.61 -3.93
N PHE A 39 -11.51 -0.42 -2.68
CA PHE A 39 -10.12 -0.27 -2.26
C PHE A 39 -9.68 -1.53 -1.52
N ILE A 40 -8.89 -2.37 -2.19
CA ILE A 40 -8.28 -3.56 -1.60
C ILE A 40 -7.13 -3.15 -0.68
N VAL A 41 -7.20 -3.57 0.58
CA VAL A 41 -6.10 -3.46 1.55
C VAL A 41 -5.49 -4.86 1.75
N PRO A 42 -4.23 -5.08 1.36
CA PRO A 42 -3.62 -6.43 1.35
C PRO A 42 -3.16 -6.94 2.73
N TYR A 43 -3.46 -6.22 3.81
CA TYR A 43 -3.03 -6.50 5.19
C TYR A 43 -4.16 -6.26 6.18
N SER A 44 -4.00 -6.72 7.43
CA SER A 44 -5.02 -6.56 8.47
C SER A 44 -5.20 -5.09 8.89
N PRO A 45 -6.39 -4.75 9.42
CA PRO A 45 -6.66 -3.44 10.01
C PRO A 45 -5.61 -3.02 11.05
N GLY A 46 -5.34 -1.71 11.17
CA GLY A 46 -4.34 -1.16 12.09
C GLY A 46 -2.91 -1.13 11.53
N GLY A 47 -2.62 -1.87 10.46
CA GLY A 47 -1.32 -1.86 9.80
C GLY A 47 -1.09 -0.65 8.88
N GLY A 48 0.13 -0.52 8.34
CA GLY A 48 0.52 0.64 7.51
C GLY A 48 -0.41 0.92 6.32
N SER A 49 -0.86 -0.12 5.61
CA SER A 49 -1.74 0.00 4.44
C SER A 49 -3.16 0.42 4.81
N ASP A 50 -3.72 -0.13 5.90
CA ASP A 50 -5.01 0.31 6.43
C ASP A 50 -4.97 1.79 6.84
N GLN A 51 -3.93 2.17 7.58
CA GLN A 51 -3.75 3.55 8.03
C GLN A 51 -3.56 4.50 6.83
N GLN A 52 -2.87 4.06 5.78
CA GLN A 52 -2.76 4.84 4.54
C GLN A 52 -4.12 4.96 3.84
N ALA A 53 -4.86 3.87 3.65
CA ALA A 53 -6.17 3.89 3.02
C ALA A 53 -7.13 4.83 3.79
N ARG A 54 -7.21 4.72 5.11
CA ARG A 54 -8.07 5.59 5.96
C ARG A 54 -7.68 7.07 5.90
N ARG A 55 -6.40 7.39 5.69
CA ARG A 55 -5.97 8.78 5.45
C ARG A 55 -6.42 9.27 4.08
N LEU A 56 -6.30 8.45 3.04
CA LEU A 56 -6.55 8.86 1.66
C LEU A 56 -8.04 8.89 1.30
N VAL A 57 -8.83 7.94 1.79
CA VAL A 57 -10.22 7.72 1.38
C VAL A 57 -11.09 8.98 1.49
N PRO A 58 -11.12 9.73 2.61
CA PRO A 58 -11.96 10.93 2.69
C PRO A 58 -11.62 11.98 1.62
N GLY A 59 -10.33 12.18 1.34
CA GLY A 59 -9.87 13.11 0.30
C GLY A 59 -10.16 12.60 -1.11
N LEU A 60 -10.02 11.29 -1.33
CA LEU A 60 -10.37 10.66 -2.60
C LEU A 60 -11.88 10.72 -2.87
N GLU A 61 -12.73 10.40 -1.90
CA GLU A 61 -14.20 10.51 -2.03
C GLU A 61 -14.61 11.95 -2.35
N LYS A 62 -14.03 12.92 -1.64
CA LYS A 62 -14.28 14.35 -1.91
C LYS A 62 -13.85 14.75 -3.33
N ALA A 63 -12.74 14.23 -3.82
CA ALA A 63 -12.21 14.58 -5.14
C ALA A 63 -12.91 13.86 -6.30
N LEU A 64 -13.43 12.66 -6.06
CA LEU A 64 -14.03 11.79 -7.08
C LEU A 64 -15.56 11.83 -7.08
N GLY A 65 -16.21 12.35 -6.03
CA GLY A 65 -17.66 12.42 -5.94
C GLY A 65 -18.36 11.09 -5.65
N VAL A 66 -17.61 9.98 -5.54
CA VAL A 66 -18.13 8.64 -5.27
C VAL A 66 -17.57 8.06 -3.97
N LYS A 67 -18.27 7.10 -3.39
CA LYS A 67 -17.82 6.37 -2.20
C LYS A 67 -16.68 5.40 -2.49
N ILE A 68 -15.84 5.16 -1.50
CA ILE A 68 -14.76 4.18 -1.56
C ILE A 68 -14.91 3.16 -0.44
N ARG A 69 -15.07 1.89 -0.83
CA ARG A 69 -15.24 0.77 0.11
C ARG A 69 -13.91 0.06 0.33
N ILE A 70 -13.42 0.07 1.57
CA ILE A 70 -12.24 -0.71 1.95
C ILE A 70 -12.61 -2.20 2.07
N VAL A 71 -11.85 -3.06 1.39
CA VAL A 71 -11.97 -4.52 1.49
C VAL A 71 -10.61 -5.11 1.86
N TYR A 72 -10.56 -5.87 2.95
CA TYR A 72 -9.31 -6.49 3.40
C TYR A 72 -9.08 -7.85 2.74
N LYS A 73 -7.92 -8.05 2.12
CA LYS A 73 -7.50 -9.29 1.46
C LYS A 73 -6.11 -9.70 1.96
N THR A 74 -6.06 -10.29 3.15
CA THR A 74 -4.80 -10.55 3.87
C THR A 74 -4.18 -11.91 3.51
N GLY A 75 -2.85 -11.99 3.48
CA GLY A 75 -2.12 -13.27 3.40
C GLY A 75 -0.87 -13.20 2.52
N GLY A 76 0.05 -14.15 2.71
CA GLY A 76 1.26 -14.29 1.88
C GLY A 76 2.14 -13.04 1.79
N GLY A 77 2.26 -12.26 2.87
CA GLY A 77 3.00 -10.99 2.84
C GLY A 77 2.38 -9.90 1.96
N GLY A 78 1.11 -10.05 1.58
CA GLY A 78 0.36 -9.16 0.68
C GLY A 78 -0.02 -9.85 -0.64
N ALA A 79 0.60 -10.98 -0.97
CA ALA A 79 0.37 -11.73 -2.21
C ALA A 79 -1.10 -11.99 -2.51
N VAL A 80 -1.91 -12.33 -1.51
CA VAL A 80 -3.35 -12.63 -1.71
C VAL A 80 -4.09 -11.40 -2.24
N GLY A 81 -3.89 -10.22 -1.64
CA GLY A 81 -4.52 -8.98 -2.09
C GLY A 81 -4.00 -8.50 -3.45
N PHE A 82 -2.70 -8.66 -3.72
CA PHE A 82 -2.14 -8.31 -5.02
C PHE A 82 -2.66 -9.22 -6.15
N SER A 83 -2.77 -10.53 -5.90
CA SER A 83 -3.38 -11.50 -6.84
C SER A 83 -4.89 -11.27 -7.05
N GLU A 84 -5.59 -10.75 -6.04
CA GLU A 84 -7.00 -10.34 -6.18
C GLU A 84 -7.12 -9.12 -7.10
N LEU A 85 -6.31 -8.09 -6.87
CA LEU A 85 -6.30 -6.92 -7.74
C LEU A 85 -5.93 -7.30 -9.18
N TRP A 86 -4.91 -8.15 -9.36
CA TRP A 86 -4.46 -8.60 -10.67
C TRP A 86 -5.58 -9.19 -11.53
N ARG A 87 -6.49 -9.94 -10.91
CA ARG A 87 -7.63 -10.60 -11.57
C ARG A 87 -8.88 -9.72 -11.65
N SER A 88 -8.85 -8.52 -11.06
CA SER A 88 -9.99 -7.61 -11.06
C SER A 88 -10.17 -6.94 -12.42
N LYS A 89 -11.37 -6.44 -12.70
CA LYS A 89 -11.64 -5.69 -13.94
C LYS A 89 -10.78 -4.43 -14.00
N ALA A 90 -10.13 -4.20 -15.13
CA ALA A 90 -9.28 -3.05 -15.38
C ALA A 90 -10.10 -1.79 -15.77
N ASP A 91 -11.21 -1.54 -15.08
CA ASP A 91 -12.17 -0.46 -15.40
C ASP A 91 -12.01 0.79 -14.50
N GLY A 92 -11.05 0.76 -13.57
CA GLY A 92 -10.77 1.83 -12.60
C GLY A 92 -11.56 1.73 -11.29
N TYR A 93 -12.56 0.86 -11.19
CA TYR A 93 -13.40 0.74 -9.98
C TYR A 93 -12.84 -0.20 -8.92
N THR A 94 -11.71 -0.84 -9.18
CA THR A 94 -10.96 -1.59 -8.17
C THR A 94 -9.53 -1.05 -8.11
N ILE A 95 -9.12 -0.60 -6.93
CA ILE A 95 -7.77 -0.13 -6.65
C ILE A 95 -7.22 -0.86 -5.42
N SER A 96 -5.91 -0.82 -5.22
CA SER A 96 -5.26 -1.39 -4.04
C SER A 96 -4.15 -0.48 -3.55
N ASN A 97 -3.74 -0.68 -2.29
CA ASN A 97 -2.43 -0.23 -1.88
C ASN A 97 -1.37 -0.95 -2.73
N VAL A 98 -0.34 -0.23 -3.17
CA VAL A 98 0.98 -0.82 -3.43
C VAL A 98 1.84 -0.65 -2.18
N VAL A 99 2.61 -1.68 -1.84
CA VAL A 99 3.60 -1.62 -0.76
C VAL A 99 4.93 -2.13 -1.28
N VAL A 100 5.92 -1.25 -1.37
CA VAL A 100 7.30 -1.58 -1.77
C VAL A 100 8.15 -1.67 -0.50
N PRO A 101 8.99 -2.72 -0.34
CA PRO A 101 9.33 -3.76 -1.31
C PRO A 101 8.42 -4.99 -1.32
N ASN A 102 7.40 -5.04 -0.46
CA ASN A 102 6.61 -6.27 -0.23
C ASN A 102 5.99 -6.86 -1.50
N ILE A 103 5.49 -6.04 -2.43
CA ILE A 103 4.96 -6.51 -3.72
C ILE A 103 6.03 -7.24 -4.56
N VAL A 104 7.27 -6.74 -4.55
CA VAL A 104 8.40 -7.32 -5.28
C VAL A 104 8.87 -8.60 -4.61
N ILE A 105 9.00 -8.61 -3.28
CA ILE A 105 9.43 -9.81 -2.54
C ILE A 105 8.36 -10.91 -2.65
N SER A 106 7.08 -10.56 -2.52
CA SER A 106 5.97 -11.51 -2.62
C SER A 106 5.86 -12.11 -4.02
N ALA A 107 6.21 -11.37 -5.07
CA ALA A 107 6.20 -11.87 -6.45
C ALA A 107 7.17 -13.02 -6.72
N LYS A 108 8.16 -13.23 -5.84
CA LYS A 108 9.10 -14.36 -5.92
C LYS A 108 8.55 -15.68 -5.36
N GLY A 109 7.37 -15.65 -4.73
CA GLY A 109 6.74 -16.85 -4.20
C GLY A 109 6.37 -17.85 -5.30
N LYS A 110 6.33 -19.15 -4.97
CA LYS A 110 5.80 -20.17 -5.88
C LYS A 110 4.30 -19.99 -6.07
N GLY A 111 3.81 -20.16 -7.31
CA GLY A 111 2.38 -20.05 -7.63
C GLY A 111 1.82 -18.63 -7.61
N ILE A 112 2.69 -17.61 -7.64
CA ILE A 112 2.27 -16.22 -7.68
C ILE A 112 1.80 -15.86 -9.09
N GLY A 113 0.55 -15.39 -9.19
CA GLY A 113 -0.12 -15.08 -10.46
C GLY A 113 -0.11 -13.59 -10.83
N PHE A 114 0.84 -12.79 -10.35
CA PHE A 114 0.96 -11.37 -10.70
C PHE A 114 2.40 -10.97 -10.98
N LYS A 115 2.58 -9.91 -11.77
CA LYS A 115 3.89 -9.32 -12.06
C LYS A 115 3.92 -7.87 -11.58
N PRO A 116 4.81 -7.51 -10.63
CA PRO A 116 4.85 -6.16 -10.08
C PRO A 116 5.04 -5.07 -11.14
N GLY A 117 5.74 -5.33 -12.24
CA GLY A 117 5.98 -4.33 -13.28
C GLY A 117 4.77 -4.02 -14.18
N GLU A 118 3.70 -4.83 -14.13
CA GLU A 118 2.59 -4.74 -15.09
C GLU A 118 1.31 -4.12 -14.51
N PHE A 119 1.27 -3.80 -13.21
CA PHE A 119 0.14 -3.05 -12.62
C PHE A 119 0.09 -1.60 -13.12
N SER A 120 -1.10 -1.03 -13.20
CA SER A 120 -1.28 0.39 -13.48
C SER A 120 -1.07 1.23 -12.20
N TYR A 121 0.14 1.73 -11.96
CA TYR A 121 0.43 2.55 -10.79
C TYR A 121 -0.21 3.93 -10.85
N ILE A 122 -0.92 4.30 -9.79
CA ILE A 122 -1.58 5.61 -9.67
C ILE A 122 -0.65 6.61 -9.02
N GLY A 123 0.12 6.22 -7.99
CA GLY A 123 1.08 7.11 -7.33
C GLY A 123 1.60 6.58 -6.00
N MET A 124 2.87 6.81 -5.67
CA MET A 124 3.38 6.63 -4.29
C MET A 124 3.10 7.89 -3.47
N THR A 125 2.78 7.70 -2.18
CA THR A 125 2.23 8.76 -1.33
C THR A 125 3.04 9.03 -0.07
N VAL A 126 3.65 8.00 0.51
CA VAL A 126 4.44 8.13 1.74
C VAL A 126 5.52 7.06 1.80
N ARG A 127 6.63 7.40 2.45
CA ARG A 127 7.77 6.52 2.70
C ARG A 127 8.16 6.56 4.18
N SER A 128 8.57 5.42 4.72
CA SER A 128 9.13 5.25 6.06
C SER A 128 10.39 4.41 5.99
N VAL A 129 11.31 4.64 6.91
CA VAL A 129 12.45 3.72 7.15
C VAL A 129 12.05 2.60 8.10
N GLY A 130 12.82 1.53 8.13
CA GLY A 130 12.69 0.44 9.10
C GLY A 130 13.01 0.85 10.54
N ALA A 131 12.44 0.13 11.49
CA ALA A 131 12.72 0.22 12.92
C ALA A 131 12.66 -1.17 13.55
N LEU A 132 13.59 -1.43 14.46
CA LEU A 132 13.53 -2.56 15.39
C LEU A 132 13.08 -2.05 16.75
N MET A 133 12.08 -2.70 17.33
CA MET A 133 11.45 -2.29 18.58
C MET A 133 11.30 -3.47 19.52
N VAL A 134 11.17 -3.17 20.80
CA VAL A 134 10.87 -4.13 21.86
C VAL A 134 9.63 -3.66 22.64
N PRO A 135 8.90 -4.52 23.34
CA PRO A 135 7.78 -4.07 24.16
C PRO A 135 8.25 -3.14 25.27
N LYS A 136 7.38 -2.22 25.71
CA LYS A 136 7.66 -1.39 26.88
C LYS A 136 7.98 -2.26 28.09
N GLY A 137 9.02 -1.90 28.83
CA GLY A 137 9.47 -2.69 29.97
C GLY A 137 10.25 -3.95 29.60
N SER A 138 10.63 -4.12 28.32
CA SER A 138 11.60 -5.14 27.90
C SER A 138 12.90 -5.04 28.71
N LYS A 139 13.57 -6.18 28.93
CA LYS A 139 14.91 -6.23 29.52
C LYS A 139 16.01 -5.70 28.61
N TYR A 140 15.70 -5.48 27.32
CA TYR A 140 16.62 -4.88 26.35
C TYR A 140 16.31 -3.39 26.22
N LYS A 141 17.14 -2.54 26.82
CA LYS A 141 16.98 -1.08 26.80
C LYS A 141 17.75 -0.40 25.68
N SER A 142 18.68 -1.12 25.06
CA SER A 142 19.54 -0.63 24.00
C SER A 142 19.74 -1.67 22.91
N LEU A 143 20.17 -1.23 21.72
CA LEU A 143 20.59 -2.13 20.65
C LEU A 143 21.75 -3.04 21.11
N ALA A 144 22.68 -2.51 21.90
CA ALA A 144 23.82 -3.24 22.42
C ALA A 144 23.40 -4.42 23.30
N GLU A 145 22.47 -4.21 24.23
CA GLU A 145 21.92 -5.28 25.09
C GLU A 145 21.18 -6.35 24.27
N PHE A 146 20.38 -5.94 23.29
CA PHE A 146 19.70 -6.88 22.40
C PHE A 146 20.69 -7.74 21.61
N VAL A 147 21.75 -7.12 21.06
CA VAL A 147 22.82 -7.82 20.32
C VAL A 147 23.58 -8.77 21.23
N ALA A 148 23.97 -8.33 22.43
CA ALA A 148 24.67 -9.16 23.40
C ALA A 148 23.84 -10.39 23.78
N ALA A 149 22.54 -10.22 24.05
CA ALA A 149 21.65 -11.32 24.38
C ALA A 149 21.44 -12.29 23.20
N ALA A 150 21.33 -11.78 21.97
CA ALA A 150 21.22 -12.60 20.77
C ALA A 150 22.51 -13.41 20.50
N LYS A 151 23.68 -12.84 20.77
CA LYS A 151 24.98 -13.55 20.66
C LYS A 151 25.18 -14.59 21.74
N ALA A 152 24.77 -14.30 22.98
CA ALA A 152 24.83 -15.25 24.09
C ALA A 152 23.85 -16.42 23.93
N ASN A 153 22.74 -16.21 23.20
CA ASN A 153 21.71 -17.22 22.98
C ASN A 153 21.27 -17.29 21.51
N PRO A 154 22.14 -17.77 20.59
CA PRO A 154 21.85 -17.78 19.16
C PRO A 154 20.55 -18.53 18.84
N GLY A 155 19.61 -17.84 18.19
CA GLY A 155 18.32 -18.40 17.77
C GLY A 155 17.22 -18.40 18.83
N LYS A 156 17.50 -18.06 20.10
CA LYS A 156 16.46 -18.04 21.15
C LYS A 156 15.58 -16.79 21.10
N LEU A 157 16.15 -15.64 20.78
CA LEU A 157 15.38 -14.40 20.70
C LEU A 157 14.45 -14.45 19.48
N THR A 158 13.21 -14.01 19.67
CA THR A 158 12.18 -13.99 18.64
C THR A 158 11.96 -12.58 18.10
N VAL A 159 11.92 -12.44 16.76
CA VAL A 159 11.65 -11.15 16.10
C VAL A 159 10.49 -11.29 15.15
N ALA A 160 9.38 -10.61 15.45
CA ALA A 160 8.20 -10.60 14.59
C ALA A 160 8.29 -9.56 13.47
N GLY A 161 7.66 -9.86 12.33
CA GLY A 161 7.50 -8.90 11.25
C GLY A 161 6.41 -9.27 10.26
N VAL A 162 6.33 -8.52 9.16
CA VAL A 162 5.26 -8.66 8.15
C VAL A 162 5.48 -9.89 7.26
N GLY A 163 4.71 -10.95 7.54
CA GLY A 163 4.72 -12.19 6.75
C GLY A 163 6.12 -12.72 6.45
N SER A 164 6.27 -13.45 5.34
CA SER A 164 7.59 -13.89 4.86
C SER A 164 8.44 -12.74 4.32
N THR A 165 7.82 -11.65 3.83
CA THR A 165 8.53 -10.51 3.25
C THR A 165 9.42 -9.77 4.25
N GLY A 166 9.04 -9.75 5.53
CA GLY A 166 9.84 -9.10 6.56
C GLY A 166 11.10 -9.90 6.92
N ALA A 167 11.16 -11.20 6.64
CA ALA A 167 12.34 -12.02 6.91
C ALA A 167 13.56 -11.51 6.12
N VAL A 168 13.35 -11.05 4.89
CA VAL A 168 14.42 -10.47 4.05
C VAL A 168 15.01 -9.21 4.68
N ASN A 169 14.15 -8.27 5.09
CA ASN A 169 14.58 -7.00 5.68
C ASN A 169 15.23 -7.19 7.07
N PHE A 170 14.73 -8.15 7.85
CA PHE A 170 15.34 -8.48 9.14
C PHE A 170 16.66 -9.23 8.97
N GLY A 171 16.76 -10.11 7.97
CA GLY A 171 18.00 -10.82 7.64
C GLY A 171 19.15 -9.88 7.28
N GLU A 172 18.86 -8.78 6.59
CA GLU A 172 19.84 -7.69 6.34
C GLU A 172 20.38 -7.12 7.65
N LEU A 173 19.50 -6.73 8.58
CA LEU A 173 19.91 -6.19 9.89
C LEU A 173 20.66 -7.24 10.72
N ALA A 174 20.17 -8.48 10.78
CA ALA A 174 20.79 -9.56 11.53
C ALA A 174 22.22 -9.84 11.04
N LYS A 175 22.44 -9.81 9.72
CA LYS A 175 23.77 -9.93 9.11
C LYS A 175 24.68 -8.76 9.48
N ILE A 176 24.17 -7.53 9.45
CA ILE A 176 24.94 -6.32 9.84
C ILE A 176 25.37 -6.41 11.31
N LEU A 177 24.47 -6.84 12.20
CA LEU A 177 24.72 -6.93 13.64
C LEU A 177 25.50 -8.20 14.06
N GLY A 178 25.65 -9.17 13.14
CA GLY A 178 26.27 -10.46 13.44
C GLY A 178 25.50 -11.26 14.50
N ILE A 179 24.17 -11.32 14.38
CA ILE A 179 23.28 -12.01 15.33
C ILE A 179 22.46 -13.11 14.64
N LYS A 180 22.08 -14.13 15.41
CA LYS A 180 21.12 -15.16 15.01
C LYS A 180 19.91 -15.10 15.93
N THR A 181 18.73 -14.95 15.36
CA THR A 181 17.44 -14.95 16.07
C THR A 181 16.43 -15.82 15.32
N THR A 182 15.32 -16.15 15.97
CA THR A 182 14.17 -16.78 15.31
C THR A 182 13.24 -15.71 14.77
N TYR A 183 13.03 -15.70 13.45
CA TYR A 183 12.09 -14.80 12.80
C TYR A 183 10.65 -15.37 12.90
N VAL A 184 9.71 -14.56 13.34
CA VAL A 184 8.29 -14.93 13.48
C VAL A 184 7.47 -14.21 12.39
N PRO A 185 7.10 -14.88 11.28
CA PRO A 185 6.33 -14.28 10.20
C PRO A 185 4.87 -14.09 10.62
N VAL A 186 4.42 -12.84 10.78
CA VAL A 186 3.04 -12.56 11.18
C VAL A 186 2.15 -12.37 9.95
N SER A 187 1.23 -13.32 9.74
CA SER A 187 0.16 -13.19 8.74
C SER A 187 -0.73 -12.00 9.09
N GLY A 188 -1.20 -11.25 8.10
CA GLY A 188 -1.94 -9.99 8.31
C GLY A 188 -1.05 -8.76 8.53
N GLY A 189 0.26 -8.92 8.67
CA GLY A 189 1.21 -7.82 8.74
C GLY A 189 1.13 -7.02 10.05
N VAL A 190 1.41 -5.73 9.98
CA VAL A 190 1.65 -4.89 11.18
C VAL A 190 0.44 -4.84 12.12
N GLY A 191 -0.78 -4.90 11.57
CA GLY A 191 -2.01 -4.88 12.35
C GLY A 191 -2.14 -6.04 13.35
N LYS A 192 -1.51 -7.19 13.06
CA LYS A 192 -1.43 -8.33 13.97
C LYS A 192 -0.08 -8.41 14.70
N MET A 193 1.00 -7.94 14.08
CA MET A 193 2.34 -7.96 14.68
C MET A 193 2.44 -7.02 15.89
N MET A 194 1.88 -5.81 15.82
CA MET A 194 1.98 -4.85 16.92
C MET A 194 1.32 -5.35 18.22
N PRO A 195 0.10 -5.90 18.20
CA PRO A 195 -0.47 -6.55 19.38
C PRO A 195 0.38 -7.70 19.92
N MET A 196 0.99 -8.52 19.05
CA MET A 196 1.90 -9.59 19.50
C MET A 196 3.11 -9.04 20.25
N LEU A 197 3.70 -7.97 19.72
CA LEU A 197 4.82 -7.28 20.35
C LEU A 197 4.40 -6.68 21.70
N GLN A 198 3.33 -5.88 21.72
CA GLN A 198 2.82 -5.19 22.91
C GLN A 198 2.39 -6.17 24.01
N GLY A 199 1.83 -7.32 23.63
CA GLY A 199 1.47 -8.42 24.52
C GLY A 199 2.66 -9.27 24.99
N LYS A 200 3.89 -8.93 24.59
CA LYS A 200 5.13 -9.65 24.95
C LYS A 200 5.15 -11.11 24.50
N HIS A 201 4.43 -11.45 23.42
CA HIS A 201 4.47 -12.78 22.82
C HIS A 201 5.73 -13.03 21.99
N VAL A 202 6.49 -11.96 21.70
CA VAL A 202 7.80 -11.97 21.02
C VAL A 202 8.74 -10.99 21.70
N ASP A 203 10.05 -11.23 21.59
CA ASP A 203 11.07 -10.39 22.23
C ASP A 203 11.22 -9.03 21.54
N ALA A 204 11.10 -9.01 20.21
CA ALA A 204 11.18 -7.80 19.40
C ALA A 204 10.25 -7.85 18.18
N GLY A 205 10.00 -6.68 17.60
CA GLY A 205 9.23 -6.52 16.37
C GLY A 205 9.92 -5.55 15.41
N MET A 206 9.86 -5.86 14.12
CA MET A 206 10.46 -5.05 13.06
C MET A 206 9.40 -4.61 12.05
N THR A 207 9.30 -3.31 11.84
CA THR A 207 8.45 -2.71 10.81
C THR A 207 8.88 -1.27 10.50
N ALA A 208 8.07 -0.51 9.80
CA ALA A 208 8.30 0.89 9.52
C ALA A 208 8.25 1.76 10.79
N SER A 209 9.19 2.71 10.89
CA SER A 209 9.39 3.61 12.03
C SER A 209 8.19 4.48 12.40
N ASN A 210 7.26 4.72 11.47
CA ASN A 210 6.01 5.42 11.79
C ASN A 210 5.17 4.69 12.87
N HIS A 211 5.29 3.36 12.98
CA HIS A 211 4.65 2.59 14.04
C HIS A 211 5.37 2.76 15.38
N ALA A 212 6.69 2.89 15.36
CA ALA A 212 7.46 3.24 16.55
C ALA A 212 7.02 4.59 17.13
N VAL A 213 6.89 5.61 16.28
CA VAL A 213 6.41 6.94 16.70
C VAL A 213 4.99 6.86 17.24
N LYS A 214 4.09 6.18 16.52
CA LYS A 214 2.69 6.03 16.91
C LYS A 214 2.52 5.28 18.24
N HIS A 215 3.34 4.26 18.48
CA HIS A 215 3.21 3.34 19.62
C HIS A 215 4.25 3.57 20.72
N ARG A 216 4.97 4.69 20.73
CA ARG A 216 6.05 5.04 21.67
C ARG A 216 5.72 4.91 23.17
N ALA A 217 4.44 4.93 23.53
CA ALA A 217 4.00 4.69 24.91
C ALA A 217 4.06 3.21 25.31
N THR A 218 4.04 2.30 24.33
CA THR A 218 3.89 0.84 24.51
C THR A 218 5.04 0.03 23.94
N VAL A 219 5.97 0.66 23.22
CA VAL A 219 7.19 0.04 22.69
C VAL A 219 8.37 0.99 22.84
N ASP A 220 9.56 0.41 23.00
CA ASP A 220 10.84 1.13 22.96
C ASP A 220 11.54 0.80 21.64
N THR A 221 12.13 1.80 20.98
CA THR A 221 12.79 1.63 19.68
C THR A 221 14.29 1.47 19.89
N LEU A 222 14.86 0.39 19.35
CA LEU A 222 16.28 0.08 19.53
C LEU A 222 17.15 0.66 18.42
N VAL A 223 16.68 0.66 17.18
CA VAL A 223 17.43 1.16 16.02
C VAL A 223 16.50 1.49 14.86
N ILE A 224 16.86 2.48 14.05
CA ILE A 224 16.20 2.82 12.79
C ILE A 224 17.13 2.60 11.58
N ALA A 225 16.55 2.30 10.43
CA ALA A 225 17.28 2.05 9.19
C ALA A 225 17.77 3.35 8.53
N GLY A 226 18.98 3.31 7.96
CA GLY A 226 19.53 4.36 7.11
C GLY A 226 20.42 5.38 7.84
N PRO A 227 20.98 6.36 7.10
CA PRO A 227 22.01 7.25 7.62
C PRO A 227 21.44 8.49 8.35
N LYS A 228 20.11 8.72 8.27
CA LYS A 228 19.48 9.93 8.78
C LYS A 228 18.70 9.63 10.06
N SER A 229 18.94 10.43 11.10
CA SER A 229 18.13 10.43 12.30
C SER A 229 16.68 10.88 12.00
N LEU A 230 15.74 10.47 12.85
CA LEU A 230 14.35 10.89 12.77
C LEU A 230 14.02 11.79 13.95
N GLY A 231 13.67 13.05 13.69
CA GLY A 231 13.31 14.00 14.75
C GLY A 231 12.14 13.55 15.64
N ALA A 232 11.26 12.68 15.13
CA ALA A 232 10.16 12.11 15.90
C ALA A 232 10.59 10.96 16.85
N LEU A 233 11.82 10.47 16.74
CA LEU A 233 12.45 9.44 17.58
C LEU A 233 13.81 9.94 18.08
N PRO A 234 13.85 11.00 18.91
CA PRO A 234 15.10 11.56 19.38
C PRO A 234 15.90 10.54 20.19
N GLY A 235 17.22 10.51 19.99
CA GLY A 235 18.14 9.63 20.72
C GLY A 235 18.17 8.16 20.25
N VAL A 236 17.28 7.74 19.35
CA VAL A 236 17.32 6.38 18.79
C VAL A 236 18.47 6.29 17.77
N PRO A 237 19.39 5.31 17.90
CA PRO A 237 20.50 5.18 16.97
C PRO A 237 20.01 4.75 15.59
N ASN A 238 20.77 5.14 14.57
CA ASN A 238 20.53 4.75 13.19
C ASN A 238 21.60 3.74 12.72
N GLU A 239 21.22 2.81 11.86
CA GLU A 239 22.13 1.85 11.21
C GLU A 239 22.24 2.18 9.72
N PRO A 240 23.31 2.90 9.28
CA PRO A 240 23.46 3.37 7.91
C PRO A 240 23.48 2.25 6.86
N LYS A 241 23.95 1.05 7.21
CA LYS A 241 24.02 -0.09 6.28
C LYS A 241 22.70 -0.81 6.14
N TRP A 242 21.75 -0.60 7.04
CA TRP A 242 20.43 -1.22 6.97
C TRP A 242 19.53 -0.41 6.04
N THR A 243 19.25 -0.93 4.85
CA THR A 243 18.54 -0.19 3.79
C THR A 243 17.02 -0.39 3.79
N TYR A 244 16.46 -0.94 4.87
CA TYR A 244 15.04 -1.21 4.97
C TYR A 244 14.22 0.08 4.88
N THR A 245 13.41 0.16 3.84
CA THR A 245 12.44 1.23 3.59
C THR A 245 11.11 0.57 3.25
N THR A 246 10.01 1.16 3.69
CA THR A 246 8.66 0.82 3.24
C THR A 246 8.01 2.03 2.61
N THR A 247 7.49 1.88 1.40
CA THR A 247 6.80 2.94 0.67
C THR A 247 5.41 2.48 0.28
N TRP A 248 4.42 3.34 0.51
CA TRP A 248 3.03 3.07 0.18
C TRP A 248 2.51 3.98 -0.92
N GLY A 249 1.72 3.40 -1.80
CA GLY A 249 1.04 4.09 -2.89
C GLY A 249 -0.30 3.47 -3.20
N VAL A 250 -0.86 3.82 -4.35
CA VAL A 250 -2.08 3.23 -4.89
C VAL A 250 -1.81 2.72 -6.30
N MET A 251 -2.40 1.59 -6.65
CA MET A 251 -2.33 0.97 -7.97
C MET A 251 -3.68 0.38 -8.38
N ALA A 252 -3.85 0.14 -9.68
CA ALA A 252 -5.01 -0.49 -10.30
C ALA A 252 -4.58 -1.76 -11.08
N PRO A 253 -5.52 -2.61 -11.52
CA PRO A 253 -5.22 -3.81 -12.30
C PRO A 253 -4.43 -3.48 -13.58
N PRO A 254 -3.64 -4.45 -14.10
CA PRO A 254 -2.99 -4.30 -15.40
C PRO A 254 -3.97 -3.91 -16.50
N GLY A 255 -3.55 -3.01 -17.39
CA GLY A 255 -4.37 -2.56 -18.51
C GLY A 255 -5.48 -1.57 -18.15
N THR A 256 -5.50 -1.02 -16.93
CA THR A 256 -6.47 0.03 -16.58
C THR A 256 -6.26 1.25 -17.50
N PRO A 257 -7.30 1.76 -18.20
CA PRO A 257 -7.15 2.82 -19.18
C PRO A 257 -6.48 4.08 -18.62
N ALA A 258 -5.64 4.71 -19.43
CA ALA A 258 -4.82 5.85 -19.03
C ALA A 258 -5.63 7.06 -18.55
N ASP A 259 -6.82 7.30 -19.09
CA ASP A 259 -7.74 8.35 -18.63
C ASP A 259 -8.21 8.08 -17.20
N ARG A 260 -8.54 6.82 -16.87
CA ARG A 260 -8.94 6.40 -15.52
C ARG A 260 -7.78 6.56 -14.53
N VAL A 261 -6.58 6.14 -14.92
CA VAL A 261 -5.36 6.30 -14.10
C VAL A 261 -5.07 7.79 -13.86
N LYS A 262 -5.23 8.64 -14.87
CA LYS A 262 -5.05 10.09 -14.76
C LYS A 262 -6.04 10.73 -13.78
N ILE A 263 -7.32 10.37 -13.86
CA ILE A 263 -8.36 10.87 -12.94
C ILE A 263 -8.05 10.43 -11.50
N LEU A 264 -7.71 9.15 -11.29
CA LEU A 264 -7.34 8.61 -9.98
C LEU A 264 -6.07 9.27 -9.42
N ASN A 265 -5.06 9.54 -10.26
CA ASN A 265 -3.83 10.23 -9.84
C ASN A 265 -4.12 11.68 -9.44
N ALA A 266 -4.92 12.40 -10.21
CA ALA A 266 -5.33 13.76 -9.89
C ALA A 266 -6.06 13.82 -8.54
N ALA A 267 -6.99 12.88 -8.30
CA ALA A 267 -7.67 12.75 -7.01
C ALA A 267 -6.69 12.39 -5.88
N LEU A 268 -5.74 11.49 -6.11
CA LEU A 268 -4.73 11.10 -5.13
C LEU A 268 -3.82 12.28 -4.74
N ASN A 269 -3.39 13.07 -5.73
CA ASN A 269 -2.58 14.25 -5.51
C ASN A 269 -3.37 15.34 -4.76
N LYS A 270 -4.66 15.54 -5.07
CA LYS A 270 -5.55 16.42 -4.28
C LYS A 270 -5.70 15.93 -2.84
N ALA A 271 -5.94 14.63 -2.62
CA ALA A 271 -6.12 14.05 -1.30
C ALA A 271 -4.85 14.16 -0.45
N THR A 272 -3.67 13.95 -1.05
CA THR A 272 -2.38 14.10 -0.36
C THR A 272 -1.97 15.57 -0.21
N ALA A 273 -2.53 16.50 -0.98
CA ALA A 273 -2.30 17.94 -0.82
C ALA A 273 -3.02 18.55 0.39
N ASP A 274 -4.00 17.87 0.98
CA ASP A 274 -4.72 18.35 2.15
C ASP A 274 -3.76 18.62 3.34
N PRO A 275 -3.68 19.85 3.87
CA PRO A 275 -2.82 20.21 4.99
C PRO A 275 -3.03 19.32 6.22
N LYS A 276 -4.25 18.82 6.47
CA LYS A 276 -4.54 17.89 7.57
C LYS A 276 -3.83 16.56 7.35
N ILE A 277 -3.80 16.06 6.11
CA ILE A 277 -3.09 14.83 5.74
C ILE A 277 -1.59 15.05 5.87
N THR A 278 -1.06 16.15 5.34
CA THR A 278 0.36 16.52 5.49
C THR A 278 0.79 16.60 6.95
N ALA A 279 0.01 17.27 7.81
CA ALA A 279 0.30 17.34 9.25
C ALA A 279 0.27 15.95 9.92
N MET A 280 -0.71 15.10 9.58
CA MET A 280 -0.81 13.75 10.11
C MET A 280 0.40 12.87 9.73
N VAL A 281 0.86 12.92 8.47
CA VAL A 281 1.99 12.09 8.03
C VAL A 281 3.31 12.58 8.62
N THR A 282 3.53 13.90 8.69
CA THR A 282 4.73 14.49 9.29
C THR A 282 4.83 14.17 10.79
N LYS A 283 3.70 14.21 11.51
CA LYS A 283 3.65 13.89 12.95
C LYS A 283 4.15 12.48 13.27
N ILE A 284 4.01 11.53 12.34
CA ILE A 284 4.48 10.14 12.50
C ILE A 284 5.74 9.84 11.68
N ALA A 285 6.50 10.88 11.31
CA ALA A 285 7.76 10.78 10.57
C ALA A 285 7.67 10.03 9.23
N LEU A 286 6.52 10.08 8.57
CA LEU A 286 6.41 9.64 7.18
C LEU A 286 6.93 10.75 6.26
N ALA A 287 7.82 10.40 5.35
CA ALA A 287 8.21 11.27 4.25
C ALA A 287 7.10 11.28 3.21
N GLN A 288 6.47 12.43 3.00
CA GLN A 288 5.42 12.58 2.00
C GLN A 288 6.00 12.47 0.58
N MET A 289 5.23 11.84 -0.30
CA MET A 289 5.51 11.74 -1.72
C MET A 289 4.27 12.19 -2.49
N ARG A 290 4.49 12.88 -3.62
CA ARG A 290 3.48 13.15 -4.64
C ARG A 290 4.15 12.83 -5.95
N GLN A 291 3.54 11.97 -6.73
CA GLN A 291 4.14 11.41 -7.94
C GLN A 291 3.10 11.39 -9.06
N THR A 292 3.59 11.52 -10.27
CA THR A 292 2.91 11.11 -11.49
C THR A 292 2.83 9.57 -11.56
N PRO A 293 1.94 9.01 -12.39
CA PRO A 293 1.90 7.57 -12.66
C PRO A 293 3.25 7.03 -13.15
N ALA A 294 3.94 7.77 -14.02
CA ALA A 294 5.23 7.38 -14.57
C ALA A 294 6.34 7.33 -13.50
N GLU A 295 6.40 8.30 -12.59
CA GLU A 295 7.35 8.28 -11.47
C GLU A 295 7.07 7.13 -10.51
N ALA A 296 5.80 6.77 -10.29
CA ALA A 296 5.41 5.64 -9.46
C ALA A 296 5.79 4.30 -10.12
N GLN A 297 5.57 4.16 -11.42
CA GLN A 297 6.04 3.02 -12.22
C GLN A 297 7.56 2.87 -12.11
N ALA A 298 8.32 3.94 -12.38
CA ALA A 298 9.77 3.95 -12.30
C ALA A 298 10.28 3.60 -10.89
N TYR A 299 9.58 4.05 -9.84
CA TYR A 299 9.89 3.70 -8.46
C TYR A 299 9.80 2.20 -8.20
N VAL A 300 8.75 1.54 -8.72
CA VAL A 300 8.59 0.09 -8.57
C VAL A 300 9.59 -0.67 -9.42
N GLU A 301 9.86 -0.24 -10.65
CA GLU A 301 10.88 -0.86 -11.51
C GLU A 301 12.27 -0.81 -10.88
N ALA A 302 12.64 0.31 -10.25
CA ALA A 302 13.87 0.43 -9.49
C ALA A 302 13.90 -0.57 -8.31
N ALA A 303 12.77 -0.76 -7.63
CA ALA A 303 12.66 -1.76 -6.57
C ALA A 303 12.75 -3.20 -7.12
N ILE A 304 12.14 -3.51 -8.25
CA ILE A 304 12.30 -4.81 -8.92
C ILE A 304 13.79 -5.06 -9.15
N LYS A 305 14.50 -4.15 -9.83
CA LYS A 305 15.94 -4.26 -10.10
C LYS A 305 16.77 -4.44 -8.82
N LYS A 306 16.46 -3.71 -7.74
CA LYS A 306 17.16 -3.81 -6.45
C LYS A 306 17.02 -5.21 -5.84
N PHE A 307 15.80 -5.74 -5.85
CA PHE A 307 15.49 -7.02 -5.20
C PHE A 307 15.65 -8.22 -6.14
N SER A 308 15.94 -8.05 -7.43
CA SER A 308 16.28 -9.18 -8.34
C SER A 308 17.65 -9.79 -8.08
N LYS A 309 18.55 -9.03 -7.44
CA LYS A 309 19.90 -9.46 -7.03
C LYS A 309 19.85 -10.18 -5.68
#